data_AF-A0A956G1E9-F1
#
_entry.id   AF-A0A956G1E9-F1
#
_cell.length_a   1.000
_cell.length_b   1.000
_cell.length_c   1.000
_cell.angle_alpha   90.00
_cell.angle_beta   90.00
_cell.angle_gamma   90.00
#
_symmetry.space_group_name_H-M   'P 1'
#
loop_
_entity.id
_entity.type
_entity.pdbx_description
1 polymer ?
#
loop_
_entity_poly.entity_id
_entity_poly.type
_entity_poly.pdbx_seq_one_letter_code
_entity_poly.pdbx_strand_id
1 'polypeptide(L)'
;MGTFFDKIVSMVGRRADDEALVAFVSDELGKKVPQTIGVDGDMKHVVAKKQGLELGFSNDVLHHGYPPIYKTKRSLIPYLQIAWLRDKLGDALPFGLSFAMSVEEIGEALGEPDDEWRVGERVTPIWRRPLDAARGVVFEAYGTQLTVQVDAARELHRTHDDRRDVIGGLLLSWLAARSLFDDEGLDDTQRELCEIVRGGKMTGSELMAEAFGRGLWDSHVENLRARDAIGLRAQLYRYCHNIGGEWIKKDLIALFGGREGPYGHQEPDLDDDGAEAVAKASARFDEQFKRWLS
;
A
#
# COMPACT_ATOMS: atom_id res chain seq x y z
N MET A 1 4.22 -33.06 10.84
CA MET A 1 3.19 -32.04 11.10
C MET A 1 3.93 -30.71 11.18
N GLY A 2 3.48 -29.68 10.47
CA GLY A 2 4.04 -28.34 10.60
C GLY A 2 3.75 -27.74 11.99
N THR A 3 4.51 -26.73 12.36
CA THR A 3 4.31 -25.92 13.58
C THR A 3 3.01 -25.11 13.52
N PHE A 4 2.56 -24.54 14.63
CA PHE A 4 1.41 -23.62 14.63
C PHE A 4 1.73 -22.35 13.82
N PHE A 5 2.99 -21.91 13.82
CA PHE A 5 3.52 -20.88 12.92
C PHE A 5 3.32 -21.25 11.44
N ASP A 6 3.76 -22.43 11.01
CA ASP A 6 3.59 -22.88 9.60
C ASP A 6 2.12 -22.89 9.19
N LYS A 7 1.23 -23.21 10.13
CA LYS A 7 -0.20 -23.15 9.91
C LYS A 7 -0.68 -21.72 9.66
N ILE A 8 -0.24 -20.74 10.46
CA ILE A 8 -0.56 -19.33 10.23
C ILE A 8 -0.10 -18.88 8.84
N VAL A 9 1.12 -19.21 8.44
CA VAL A 9 1.66 -18.91 7.09
C VAL A 9 0.79 -19.51 5.99
N SER A 10 0.30 -20.73 6.20
CA SER A 10 -0.59 -21.39 5.23
C SER A 10 -1.99 -20.73 5.13
N MET A 11 -2.40 -19.98 6.15
CA MET A 11 -3.72 -19.33 6.23
C MET A 11 -3.72 -17.91 5.68
N VAL A 12 -2.64 -17.15 5.87
CA VAL A 12 -2.50 -15.79 5.33
C VAL A 12 -2.61 -15.82 3.80
N GLY A 13 -3.36 -14.86 3.26
CA GLY A 13 -3.70 -14.79 1.84
C GLY A 13 -4.90 -15.64 1.41
N ARG A 14 -5.58 -16.36 2.31
CA ARG A 14 -6.82 -17.07 1.96
C ARG A 14 -8.05 -16.18 2.09
N ARG A 15 -9.09 -16.48 1.31
CA ARG A 15 -10.40 -15.83 1.44
C ARG A 15 -11.11 -16.31 2.70
N ALA A 16 -11.96 -15.46 3.27
CA ALA A 16 -12.76 -15.73 4.46
C ALA A 16 -13.82 -16.84 4.30
N ASP A 17 -14.07 -17.30 3.07
CA ASP A 17 -14.92 -18.45 2.76
C ASP A 17 -14.13 -19.73 2.45
N ASP A 18 -12.79 -19.68 2.51
CA ASP A 18 -11.95 -20.87 2.39
C ASP A 18 -12.17 -21.81 3.59
N GLU A 19 -12.54 -23.07 3.32
CA GLU A 19 -12.90 -24.04 4.36
C GLU A 19 -11.77 -24.27 5.38
N ALA A 20 -10.51 -24.26 4.95
CA ALA A 20 -9.37 -24.46 5.85
C ALA A 20 -9.17 -23.26 6.78
N LEU A 21 -9.36 -22.04 6.26
CA LEU A 21 -9.32 -20.83 7.09
C LEU A 21 -10.51 -20.77 8.06
N VAL A 22 -11.69 -21.16 7.61
CA VAL A 22 -12.89 -21.22 8.47
C VAL A 22 -12.69 -22.20 9.61
N ALA A 23 -12.19 -23.40 9.32
CA ALA A 23 -11.88 -24.41 10.34
C ALA A 23 -10.80 -23.93 11.32
N PHE A 24 -9.71 -23.35 10.83
CA PHE A 24 -8.66 -22.80 11.69
C PHE A 24 -9.19 -21.74 12.65
N VAL A 25 -9.93 -20.74 12.15
CA VAL A 25 -10.45 -19.65 12.98
C VAL A 25 -11.56 -20.12 13.92
N SER A 26 -12.42 -21.03 13.46
CA SER A 26 -13.59 -21.47 14.24
C SER A 26 -13.23 -22.54 15.26
N ASP A 27 -12.57 -23.60 14.82
CA ASP A 27 -12.38 -24.81 15.63
C ASP A 27 -11.15 -24.68 16.54
N GLU A 28 -10.07 -24.03 16.09
CA GLU A 28 -8.83 -23.93 16.85
C GLU A 28 -8.71 -22.62 17.64
N LEU A 29 -9.08 -21.49 17.02
CA LEU A 29 -9.04 -20.20 17.70
C LEU A 29 -10.32 -19.94 18.52
N GLY A 30 -11.41 -20.67 18.25
CA GLY A 30 -12.70 -20.46 18.91
C GLY A 30 -13.32 -19.10 18.56
N LYS A 31 -13.16 -18.66 17.29
CA LYS A 31 -13.59 -17.34 16.80
C LYS A 31 -14.50 -17.47 15.59
N LYS A 32 -15.04 -16.33 15.14
CA LYS A 32 -15.87 -16.28 13.93
C LYS A 32 -15.11 -15.56 12.83
N VAL A 33 -15.07 -16.16 11.64
CA VAL A 33 -14.51 -15.50 10.46
C VAL A 33 -15.43 -14.37 9.99
N PRO A 34 -14.91 -13.16 9.71
CA PRO A 34 -15.69 -12.09 9.09
C PRO A 34 -16.09 -12.49 7.68
N GLN A 35 -17.38 -12.71 7.45
CA GLN A 35 -17.93 -13.05 6.13
C GLN A 35 -18.02 -11.85 5.20
N THR A 36 -18.04 -10.64 5.79
CA THR A 36 -18.27 -9.40 5.06
C THR A 36 -17.42 -8.26 5.64
N ILE A 37 -16.95 -7.35 4.79
CA ILE A 37 -16.44 -6.04 5.20
C ILE A 37 -17.24 -4.98 4.44
N GLY A 38 -17.67 -3.93 5.16
CA GLY A 38 -18.43 -2.84 4.55
C GLY A 38 -17.60 -2.07 3.53
N VAL A 39 -18.26 -1.26 2.70
CA VAL A 39 -17.59 -0.46 1.66
C VAL A 39 -16.56 0.50 2.28
N ASP A 40 -16.89 1.04 3.46
CA ASP A 40 -16.10 2.04 4.20
C ASP A 40 -15.17 1.40 5.25
N GLY A 41 -15.09 0.07 5.30
CA GLY A 41 -14.25 -0.65 6.25
C GLY A 41 -12.94 -1.11 5.62
N ASP A 42 -11.82 -0.62 6.14
CA ASP A 42 -10.49 -1.01 5.63
C ASP A 42 -10.12 -2.43 6.07
N MET A 43 -10.46 -2.80 7.30
CA MET A 43 -10.09 -4.10 7.88
C MET A 43 -11.04 -4.53 9.01
N LYS A 44 -11.27 -5.84 9.15
CA LYS A 44 -11.93 -6.44 10.32
C LYS A 44 -10.96 -7.31 11.09
N HIS A 45 -10.92 -7.12 12.40
CA HIS A 45 -9.98 -7.82 13.29
C HIS A 45 -10.67 -8.99 13.99
N VAL A 46 -9.98 -10.12 14.06
CA VAL A 46 -10.34 -11.27 14.91
C VAL A 46 -9.22 -11.49 15.92
N VAL A 47 -9.50 -11.24 17.19
CA VAL A 47 -8.50 -11.33 18.26
C VAL A 47 -8.62 -12.65 19.03
N ALA A 48 -7.60 -13.49 18.93
CA ALA A 48 -7.44 -14.76 19.62
C ALA A 48 -6.31 -14.66 20.68
N LYS A 49 -6.60 -13.90 21.75
CA LYS A 49 -5.61 -13.57 22.80
C LYS A 49 -4.94 -14.79 23.43
N LYS A 50 -5.66 -15.91 23.61
CA LYS A 50 -5.13 -17.13 24.23
C LYS A 50 -4.03 -17.78 23.38
N GLN A 51 -4.11 -17.62 22.07
CA GLN A 51 -3.17 -18.14 21.08
C GLN A 51 -2.17 -17.08 20.62
N GLY A 52 -2.17 -15.88 21.22
CA GLY A 52 -1.26 -14.80 20.83
C GLY A 52 -1.45 -14.30 19.40
N LEU A 53 -2.69 -14.29 18.90
CA LEU A 53 -2.98 -13.88 17.52
C LEU A 53 -4.01 -12.76 17.44
N GLU A 54 -3.78 -11.87 16.49
CA GLU A 54 -4.76 -10.94 15.96
C GLU A 54 -4.74 -11.04 14.44
N LEU A 55 -5.89 -11.33 13.85
CA LEU A 55 -6.03 -11.58 12.42
C LEU A 55 -6.76 -10.40 11.76
N GLY A 56 -6.15 -9.79 10.75
CA GLY A 56 -6.71 -8.69 9.97
C GLY A 56 -7.24 -9.18 8.63
N PHE A 57 -8.56 -9.06 8.44
CA PHE A 57 -9.24 -9.39 7.20
C PHE A 57 -9.48 -8.12 6.40
N SER A 58 -9.13 -8.09 5.11
CA SER A 58 -9.34 -6.94 4.23
C SER A 58 -9.78 -7.35 2.82
N ASN A 59 -10.51 -6.45 2.15
CA ASN A 59 -10.76 -6.52 0.70
C ASN A 59 -9.68 -5.79 -0.11
N ASP A 60 -8.76 -5.10 0.57
CA ASP A 60 -7.71 -4.27 -0.02
C ASP A 60 -6.35 -4.97 0.07
N VAL A 61 -6.27 -6.18 -0.49
CA VAL A 61 -5.00 -6.92 -0.60
C VAL A 61 -4.21 -6.37 -1.77
N LEU A 62 -3.23 -5.55 -1.44
CA LEU A 62 -2.40 -4.83 -2.39
C LEU A 62 -1.27 -5.71 -2.92
N HIS A 63 -1.57 -6.80 -3.65
CA HIS A 63 -0.54 -7.68 -4.22
C HIS A 63 -0.93 -8.22 -5.61
N HIS A 64 0.05 -8.46 -6.49
CA HIS A 64 -0.20 -8.84 -7.90
C HIS A 64 -0.94 -10.18 -8.03
N GLY A 65 -0.66 -11.12 -7.14
CA GLY A 65 -1.30 -12.45 -7.12
C GLY A 65 -2.77 -12.44 -6.68
N TYR A 66 -3.31 -11.28 -6.27
CA TYR A 66 -4.66 -11.16 -5.74
C TYR A 66 -5.53 -10.34 -6.69
N PRO A 67 -6.66 -10.91 -7.18
CA PRO A 67 -7.53 -10.20 -8.09
C PRO A 67 -8.17 -8.99 -7.39
N PRO A 68 -8.23 -7.81 -8.02
CA PRO A 68 -8.92 -6.67 -7.44
C PRO A 68 -10.43 -6.96 -7.27
N ILE A 69 -10.95 -7.00 -6.03
CA ILE A 69 -12.40 -7.18 -5.73
C ILE A 69 -13.18 -5.86 -5.78
N TYR A 70 -13.85 -5.52 -6.89
CA TYR A 70 -14.68 -4.31 -7.04
C TYR A 70 -15.61 -4.08 -5.82
N LYS A 71 -15.36 -3.00 -5.04
CA LYS A 71 -16.12 -2.65 -3.83
C LYS A 71 -17.54 -2.25 -4.29
N THR A 72 -18.49 -3.14 -4.07
CA THR A 72 -19.93 -2.83 -4.20
C THR A 72 -20.59 -3.00 -2.85
N LYS A 73 -21.83 -2.51 -2.70
CA LYS A 73 -22.67 -2.82 -1.53
C LYS A 73 -22.90 -4.33 -1.33
N ARG A 74 -22.52 -5.18 -2.31
CA ARG A 74 -22.72 -6.64 -2.33
C ARG A 74 -21.40 -7.45 -2.45
N SER A 75 -20.23 -6.81 -2.56
CA SER A 75 -18.93 -7.49 -2.69
C SER A 75 -18.27 -7.55 -1.33
N LEU A 76 -18.20 -8.72 -0.71
CA LEU A 76 -18.05 -8.78 0.75
C LEU A 76 -16.97 -9.71 1.28
N ILE A 77 -16.51 -10.73 0.56
CA ILE A 77 -15.67 -11.78 1.15
C ILE A 77 -14.20 -11.31 1.23
N PRO A 78 -13.68 -10.99 2.43
CA PRO A 78 -12.31 -10.48 2.55
C PRO A 78 -11.29 -11.61 2.48
N TYR A 79 -10.03 -11.23 2.29
CA TYR A 79 -8.89 -12.11 2.52
C TYR A 79 -8.35 -11.90 3.93
N LEU A 80 -7.77 -12.94 4.52
CA LEU A 80 -6.86 -12.78 5.67
C LEU A 80 -5.57 -12.13 5.16
N GLN A 81 -5.45 -10.82 5.32
CA GLN A 81 -4.30 -10.06 4.82
C GLN A 81 -3.09 -10.18 5.75
N ILE A 82 -3.32 -10.13 7.06
CA ILE A 82 -2.28 -9.97 8.06
C ILE A 82 -2.61 -10.74 9.33
N ALA A 83 -1.59 -11.31 9.96
CA ALA A 83 -1.65 -11.88 11.30
C ALA A 83 -0.58 -11.20 12.16
N TRP A 84 -0.99 -10.46 13.18
CA TRP A 84 -0.09 -9.94 14.21
C TRP A 84 0.20 -11.03 15.23
N LEU A 85 1.49 -11.26 15.45
CA LEU A 85 1.98 -12.26 16.39
C LEU A 85 2.20 -11.60 17.75
N ARG A 86 1.82 -12.29 18.83
CA ARG A 86 1.98 -11.83 20.22
C ARG A 86 2.66 -12.90 21.07
N ASP A 87 3.19 -12.48 22.21
CA ASP A 87 3.94 -13.29 23.18
C ASP A 87 3.28 -14.63 23.61
N LYS A 88 1.96 -14.76 23.46
CA LYS A 88 1.20 -16.01 23.73
C LYS A 88 1.16 -17.02 22.58
N LEU A 89 1.88 -16.79 21.48
CA LEU A 89 1.89 -17.71 20.33
C LEU A 89 2.40 -19.12 20.70
N GLY A 90 3.23 -19.23 21.74
CA GLY A 90 3.70 -20.51 22.29
C GLY A 90 4.76 -21.22 21.42
N ASP A 91 4.82 -20.91 20.13
CA ASP A 91 5.80 -21.39 19.17
C ASP A 91 7.09 -20.55 19.19
N ALA A 92 8.20 -21.18 18.78
CA ALA A 92 9.41 -20.46 18.42
C ALA A 92 9.13 -19.59 17.19
N LEU A 93 9.50 -18.31 17.27
CA LEU A 93 9.43 -17.42 16.12
C LEU A 93 10.51 -17.79 15.10
N PRO A 94 10.27 -17.54 13.80
CA PRO A 94 11.28 -17.80 12.77
C PRO A 94 12.52 -16.92 12.97
N PHE A 95 13.60 -17.28 12.28
CA PHE A 95 14.84 -16.47 12.21
C PHE A 95 15.53 -16.22 13.56
N GLY A 96 15.28 -17.08 14.56
CA GLY A 96 15.88 -16.96 15.88
C GLY A 96 15.30 -15.82 16.73
N LEU A 97 14.17 -15.23 16.32
CA LEU A 97 13.58 -14.11 17.01
C LEU A 97 12.86 -14.51 18.30
N SER A 98 12.64 -13.54 19.18
CA SER A 98 11.75 -13.67 20.33
C SER A 98 10.96 -12.37 20.54
N PHE A 99 9.79 -12.47 21.16
CA PHE A 99 8.96 -11.29 21.48
C PHE A 99 9.58 -10.33 22.49
N ALA A 100 10.63 -10.76 23.20
CA ALA A 100 11.33 -9.93 24.18
C ALA A 100 12.47 -9.12 23.56
N MET A 101 12.82 -9.38 22.29
CA MET A 101 13.95 -8.71 21.65
C MET A 101 13.71 -7.22 21.44
N SER A 102 14.75 -6.42 21.65
CA SER A 102 14.81 -5.02 21.24
C SER A 102 14.98 -4.87 19.73
N VAL A 103 14.84 -3.64 19.22
CA VAL A 103 15.04 -3.35 17.80
C VAL A 103 16.50 -3.66 17.38
N GLU A 104 17.45 -3.37 18.26
CA GLU A 104 18.88 -3.64 18.05
C GLU A 104 19.13 -5.15 17.97
N GLU A 105 18.57 -5.93 18.90
CA GLU A 105 18.70 -7.40 18.89
C GLU A 105 18.04 -8.03 17.64
N ILE A 106 16.91 -7.47 17.18
CA ILE A 106 16.28 -7.86 15.91
C ILE A 106 17.23 -7.55 14.74
N GLY A 107 17.87 -6.38 14.74
CA GLY A 107 18.87 -6.01 13.73
C GLY A 107 20.09 -6.93 13.72
N GLU A 108 20.59 -7.35 14.90
CA GLU A 108 21.67 -8.34 15.00
C GLU A 108 21.26 -9.70 14.41
N ALA A 109 20.00 -10.11 14.61
CA ALA A 109 19.48 -11.38 14.11
C ALA A 109 19.16 -11.36 12.60
N LEU A 110 18.64 -10.24 12.09
CA LEU A 110 18.13 -10.14 10.71
C LEU A 110 19.08 -9.41 9.75
N GLY A 111 20.07 -8.67 10.25
CA GLY A 111 20.94 -7.79 9.48
C GLY A 111 20.35 -6.38 9.29
N GLU A 112 20.86 -5.67 8.29
CA GLU A 112 20.36 -4.34 7.92
C GLU A 112 18.86 -4.36 7.56
N PRO A 113 18.09 -3.32 7.90
CA PRO A 113 16.68 -3.22 7.55
C PRO A 113 16.49 -3.08 6.04
N ASP A 114 15.39 -3.63 5.54
CA ASP A 114 15.00 -3.50 4.13
C ASP A 114 14.40 -2.11 3.85
N ASP A 115 13.78 -1.50 4.86
CA ASP A 115 13.16 -0.17 4.76
C ASP A 115 13.08 0.54 6.12
N GLU A 116 12.67 1.81 6.11
CA GLU A 116 12.46 2.62 7.31
C GLU A 116 11.19 3.46 7.20
N TRP A 117 10.33 3.35 8.21
CA TRP A 117 9.19 4.24 8.38
C TRP A 117 9.54 5.44 9.25
N ARG A 118 9.19 6.64 8.79
CA ARG A 118 9.51 7.90 9.47
C ARG A 118 8.25 8.70 9.79
N VAL A 119 8.06 9.05 11.06
CA VAL A 119 7.01 9.97 11.53
C VAL A 119 7.64 11.04 12.39
N GLY A 120 7.79 12.24 11.83
CA GLY A 120 8.60 13.29 12.44
C GLY A 120 10.05 12.82 12.58
N GLU A 121 10.59 12.88 13.81
CA GLU A 121 11.94 12.42 14.13
C GLU A 121 12.03 10.91 14.41
N ARG A 122 10.89 10.23 14.58
CA ARG A 122 10.87 8.80 14.87
C ARG A 122 11.14 8.00 13.61
N VAL A 123 12.20 7.20 13.64
CA VAL A 123 12.54 6.20 12.61
C VAL A 123 12.21 4.82 13.14
N THR A 124 11.46 4.03 12.39
CA THR A 124 11.14 2.64 12.70
C THR A 124 11.65 1.74 11.58
N PRO A 125 12.67 0.91 11.82
CA PRO A 125 13.20 0.01 10.80
C PRO A 125 12.20 -1.11 10.48
N ILE A 126 12.25 -1.60 9.25
CA ILE A 126 11.39 -2.65 8.73
C ILE A 126 12.25 -3.75 8.11
N TRP A 127 12.04 -4.98 8.54
CA TRP A 127 12.63 -6.17 7.94
C TRP A 127 11.55 -7.06 7.35
N ARG A 128 11.77 -7.58 6.13
CA ARG A 128 10.86 -8.47 5.42
C ARG A 128 11.58 -9.74 5.00
N ARG A 129 11.04 -10.90 5.36
CA ARG A 129 11.59 -12.20 4.95
C ARG A 129 10.51 -13.02 4.25
N PRO A 130 10.75 -13.52 3.02
CA PRO A 130 9.75 -14.31 2.31
C PRO A 130 9.48 -15.61 3.06
N LEU A 131 8.19 -15.94 3.24
CA LEU A 131 7.72 -17.20 3.82
C LEU A 131 7.04 -18.09 2.77
N ASP A 132 6.30 -17.48 1.83
CA ASP A 132 5.73 -18.13 0.67
C ASP A 132 5.71 -17.15 -0.51
N ALA A 133 6.78 -17.18 -1.32
CA ALA A 133 6.95 -16.26 -2.44
C ALA A 133 5.86 -16.42 -3.52
N ALA A 134 5.32 -17.63 -3.72
CA ALA A 134 4.29 -17.86 -4.73
C ALA A 134 2.97 -17.17 -4.39
N ARG A 135 2.69 -17.01 -3.09
CA ARG A 135 1.51 -16.27 -2.58
C ARG A 135 1.85 -14.87 -2.10
N GLY A 136 3.10 -14.43 -2.22
CA GLY A 136 3.56 -13.15 -1.68
C GLY A 136 3.42 -13.05 -0.16
N VAL A 137 3.51 -14.16 0.59
CA VAL A 137 3.44 -14.11 2.06
C VAL A 137 4.81 -13.87 2.64
N VAL A 138 4.92 -12.86 3.48
CA VAL A 138 6.15 -12.42 4.14
C VAL A 138 5.99 -12.43 5.66
N PHE A 139 7.11 -12.67 6.34
CA PHE A 139 7.30 -12.25 7.72
C PHE A 139 7.76 -10.80 7.70
N GLU A 140 7.15 -9.93 8.50
CA GLU A 140 7.63 -8.56 8.70
C GLU A 140 7.89 -8.28 10.18
N ALA A 141 9.03 -7.66 10.45
CA ALA A 141 9.32 -7.00 11.72
C ALA A 141 9.30 -5.49 11.49
N TYR A 142 8.32 -4.81 12.08
CA TYR A 142 8.17 -3.35 12.08
C TYR A 142 8.58 -2.82 13.46
N GLY A 143 9.85 -2.43 13.60
CA GLY A 143 10.47 -2.27 14.92
C GLY A 143 10.37 -3.58 15.71
N THR A 144 9.61 -3.59 16.80
CA THR A 144 9.36 -4.78 17.63
C THR A 144 8.05 -5.50 17.31
N GLN A 145 7.24 -4.97 16.39
CA GLN A 145 5.98 -5.59 15.99
C GLN A 145 6.23 -6.66 14.93
N LEU A 146 5.76 -7.88 15.19
CA LEU A 146 5.99 -9.03 14.30
C LEU A 146 4.68 -9.46 13.63
N THR A 147 4.73 -9.67 12.31
CA THR A 147 3.56 -10.04 11.52
C THR A 147 3.89 -11.12 10.49
N VAL A 148 2.86 -11.86 10.10
CA VAL A 148 2.83 -12.62 8.86
C VAL A 148 1.77 -11.98 7.99
N GLN A 149 2.12 -11.51 6.80
CA GLN A 149 1.19 -10.77 5.94
C GLN A 149 1.39 -11.08 4.47
N VAL A 150 0.37 -10.80 3.67
CA VAL A 150 0.55 -10.66 2.22
C VAL A 150 1.34 -9.37 2.00
N ASP A 151 2.48 -9.50 1.33
CA ASP A 151 3.34 -8.38 0.97
C ASP A 151 2.58 -7.37 0.12
N ALA A 152 2.84 -6.11 0.37
CA ALA A 152 2.12 -5.05 -0.28
C ALA A 152 2.90 -4.63 -1.54
N ALA A 153 2.60 -5.31 -2.65
CA ALA A 153 3.13 -5.00 -3.98
C ALA A 153 2.25 -4.04 -4.79
N ARG A 154 1.19 -3.48 -4.20
CA ARG A 154 0.28 -2.47 -4.81
C ARG A 154 -0.02 -1.26 -3.90
N GLU A 155 0.89 -0.89 -3.00
CA GLU A 155 0.73 0.19 -2.00
C GLU A 155 0.36 1.59 -2.55
N LEU A 156 0.71 1.92 -3.80
CA LEU A 156 0.25 3.16 -4.42
C LEU A 156 -1.26 3.13 -4.77
N HIS A 157 -1.91 1.95 -4.72
CA HIS A 157 -3.35 1.80 -4.91
C HIS A 157 -4.20 2.07 -3.66
N ARG A 158 -3.61 2.48 -2.52
CA ARG A 158 -4.46 2.87 -1.37
C ARG A 158 -5.40 3.97 -1.81
N THR A 159 -6.67 3.61 -1.96
CA THR A 159 -7.73 4.52 -2.35
C THR A 159 -7.83 5.58 -1.28
N HIS A 160 -7.30 6.77 -1.53
CA HIS A 160 -7.95 7.96 -1.02
C HIS A 160 -9.37 7.91 -1.57
N ASP A 161 -10.34 7.77 -0.68
CA ASP A 161 -11.75 7.45 -0.98
C ASP A 161 -12.48 8.55 -1.77
N ASP A 162 -11.74 9.54 -2.28
CA ASP A 162 -12.26 10.57 -3.15
C ASP A 162 -11.86 10.24 -4.59
N ARG A 163 -12.85 9.84 -5.39
CA ARG A 163 -12.70 9.60 -6.85
C ARG A 163 -12.38 10.88 -7.64
N ARG A 164 -11.99 11.95 -6.94
CA ARG A 164 -11.57 13.26 -7.43
C ARG A 164 -10.40 13.79 -6.59
N ASP A 165 -9.45 12.93 -6.22
CA ASP A 165 -8.19 13.39 -5.65
C ASP A 165 -7.45 14.24 -6.69
N VAL A 166 -7.61 15.56 -6.57
CA VAL A 166 -6.98 16.56 -7.44
C VAL A 166 -5.46 16.47 -7.39
N ILE A 167 -4.89 16.10 -6.23
CA ILE A 167 -3.45 15.96 -6.07
C ILE A 167 -2.94 14.73 -6.82
N GLY A 168 -3.67 13.62 -6.68
CA GLY A 168 -3.49 12.45 -7.52
C GLY A 168 -3.55 12.84 -8.99
N GLY A 169 -4.65 13.45 -9.43
CA GLY A 169 -4.87 13.87 -10.82
C GLY A 169 -3.74 14.74 -11.41
N LEU A 170 -3.21 15.68 -10.63
CA LEU A 170 -2.05 16.48 -11.04
C LEU A 170 -0.81 15.62 -11.34
N LEU A 171 -0.46 14.73 -10.40
CA LEU A 171 0.68 13.84 -10.55
C LEU A 171 0.50 12.92 -11.77
N LEU A 172 -0.73 12.47 -11.99
CA LEU A 172 -1.08 11.59 -13.09
C LEU A 172 -0.88 12.25 -14.45
N SER A 173 -1.41 13.46 -14.58
CA SER A 173 -1.28 14.27 -15.78
C SER A 173 0.18 14.56 -16.07
N TRP A 174 0.97 14.85 -15.03
CA TRP A 174 2.41 15.08 -15.15
C TRP A 174 3.18 13.84 -15.62
N LEU A 175 2.91 12.67 -15.04
CA LEU A 175 3.50 11.38 -15.43
C LEU A 175 3.10 10.99 -16.87
N ALA A 176 1.83 11.18 -17.23
CA ALA A 176 1.31 10.95 -18.57
C ALA A 176 2.03 11.83 -19.61
N ALA A 177 2.13 13.13 -19.34
CA ALA A 177 2.77 14.10 -20.23
C ALA A 177 4.26 13.80 -20.49
N ARG A 178 4.93 13.10 -19.58
CA ARG A 178 6.35 12.71 -19.72
C ARG A 178 6.55 11.29 -20.24
N SER A 179 5.46 10.60 -20.60
CA SER A 179 5.51 9.19 -21.03
C SER A 179 6.26 8.31 -20.04
N LEU A 180 6.06 8.58 -18.75
CA LEU A 180 6.78 7.89 -17.67
C LEU A 180 6.17 6.52 -17.37
N PHE A 181 4.91 6.30 -17.75
CA PHE A 181 4.25 5.00 -17.68
C PHE A 181 4.99 3.89 -18.42
N ASP A 182 4.93 2.68 -17.86
CA ASP A 182 5.27 1.47 -18.60
C ASP A 182 4.18 1.13 -19.64
N ASP A 183 4.42 1.51 -20.89
CA ASP A 183 3.50 1.26 -22.00
C ASP A 183 3.24 -0.24 -22.24
N GLU A 184 4.14 -1.15 -21.84
CA GLU A 184 3.96 -2.59 -22.07
C GLU A 184 2.93 -3.20 -21.13
N GLY A 185 2.76 -2.61 -19.94
CA GLY A 185 1.79 -3.05 -18.94
C GLY A 185 0.37 -2.53 -19.19
N LEU A 186 0.21 -1.43 -19.93
CA LEU A 186 -1.11 -0.84 -20.19
C LEU A 186 -1.92 -1.72 -21.15
N ASP A 187 -3.23 -1.86 -20.92
CA ASP A 187 -4.16 -2.34 -21.95
C ASP A 187 -4.52 -1.21 -22.94
N ASP A 188 -5.24 -1.56 -24.02
CA ASP A 188 -5.57 -0.60 -25.08
C ASP A 188 -6.49 0.53 -24.60
N THR A 189 -7.38 0.25 -23.65
CA THR A 189 -8.29 1.26 -23.06
C THR A 189 -7.48 2.25 -22.22
N GLN A 190 -6.56 1.74 -21.41
CA GLN A 190 -5.68 2.55 -20.58
C GLN A 190 -4.75 3.41 -21.43
N ARG A 191 -4.19 2.86 -22.52
CA ARG A 191 -3.37 3.64 -23.48
C ARG A 191 -4.16 4.79 -24.10
N GLU A 192 -5.39 4.54 -24.55
CA GLU A 192 -6.25 5.58 -25.13
C GLU A 192 -6.53 6.70 -24.11
N LEU A 193 -6.87 6.34 -22.87
CA LEU A 193 -7.13 7.31 -21.82
C LEU A 193 -5.89 8.14 -21.46
N CYS A 194 -4.70 7.54 -21.42
CA CYS A 194 -3.45 8.29 -21.26
C CYS A 194 -3.21 9.29 -22.41
N GLU A 195 -3.51 8.92 -23.66
CA GLU A 195 -3.41 9.83 -24.80
C GLU A 195 -4.41 11.00 -24.72
N ILE A 196 -5.63 10.76 -24.23
CA ILE A 196 -6.63 11.82 -24.02
C ILE A 196 -6.14 12.85 -22.98
N VAL A 197 -5.54 12.39 -21.88
CA VAL A 197 -4.93 13.28 -20.86
C VAL A 197 -3.70 14.01 -21.41
N ARG A 198 -2.80 13.31 -22.13
CA ARG A 198 -1.66 13.95 -22.82
C ARG A 198 -2.12 15.05 -23.77
N GLY A 199 -3.25 14.85 -24.45
CA GLY A 199 -3.88 15.82 -25.33
C GLY A 199 -4.62 16.96 -24.63
N GLY A 200 -4.67 16.97 -23.29
CA GLY A 200 -5.36 17.98 -22.48
C GLY A 200 -6.89 17.96 -22.63
N LYS A 201 -7.46 16.84 -23.10
CA LYS A 201 -8.90 16.68 -23.33
C LYS A 201 -9.65 16.11 -22.13
N MET A 202 -8.91 15.65 -21.13
CA MET A 202 -9.39 15.06 -19.89
C MET A 202 -8.39 15.44 -18.78
N THR A 203 -8.86 15.69 -17.57
CA THR A 203 -7.99 15.90 -16.42
C THR A 203 -7.44 14.57 -15.88
N GLY A 204 -6.40 14.62 -15.06
CA GLY A 204 -5.89 13.41 -14.43
C GLY A 204 -6.87 12.80 -13.44
N SER A 205 -7.68 13.61 -12.76
CA SER A 205 -8.74 13.17 -11.84
C SER A 205 -9.90 12.50 -12.59
N GLU A 206 -10.25 12.97 -13.79
CA GLU A 206 -11.19 12.28 -14.69
C GLU A 206 -10.60 10.95 -15.19
N LEU A 207 -9.31 10.93 -15.56
CA LEU A 207 -8.59 9.70 -15.89
C LEU A 207 -8.63 8.71 -14.71
N MET A 208 -8.38 9.18 -13.48
CA MET A 208 -8.52 8.40 -12.24
C MET A 208 -9.91 7.79 -12.13
N ALA A 209 -10.95 8.57 -12.34
CA ALA A 209 -12.32 8.09 -12.23
C ALA A 209 -12.66 7.03 -13.30
N GLU A 210 -12.24 7.25 -14.54
CA GLU A 210 -12.64 6.44 -15.71
C GLU A 210 -11.88 5.13 -15.82
N ALA A 211 -10.55 5.15 -15.77
CA ALA A 211 -9.79 3.89 -15.86
C ALA A 211 -9.58 3.21 -14.50
N PHE A 212 -9.91 3.87 -13.38
CA PHE A 212 -9.46 3.40 -12.06
C PHE A 212 -10.54 3.48 -10.99
N GLY A 213 -11.56 2.64 -11.13
CA GLY A 213 -12.53 2.34 -10.07
C GLY A 213 -11.93 1.74 -8.77
N ARG A 214 -10.59 1.72 -8.64
CA ARG A 214 -9.79 1.18 -7.53
C ARG A 214 -8.45 1.91 -7.32
N GLY A 215 -8.25 3.09 -7.91
CA GLY A 215 -6.95 3.77 -7.88
C GLY A 215 -5.98 3.27 -8.95
N LEU A 216 -5.10 4.17 -9.37
CA LEU A 216 -4.10 3.98 -10.41
C LEU A 216 -2.74 3.80 -9.73
N TRP A 217 -1.79 3.16 -10.43
CA TRP A 217 -0.33 3.37 -10.32
C TRP A 217 0.46 2.51 -9.34
N ASP A 218 0.34 1.19 -9.31
CA ASP A 218 1.51 0.42 -8.86
C ASP A 218 2.18 -0.38 -9.98
N SER A 219 1.43 -1.15 -10.77
CA SER A 219 2.02 -1.93 -11.86
C SER A 219 2.59 -1.11 -13.03
N HIS A 220 2.14 0.14 -13.23
CA HIS A 220 2.55 0.97 -14.39
C HIS A 220 3.62 2.02 -14.06
N VAL A 221 3.94 2.19 -12.78
CA VAL A 221 5.11 2.94 -12.27
C VAL A 221 6.17 2.00 -11.69
N GLU A 222 5.89 0.69 -11.65
CA GLU A 222 6.84 -0.36 -11.28
C GLU A 222 8.10 -0.32 -12.17
N ASN A 223 7.91 -0.02 -13.46
CA ASN A 223 8.98 0.08 -14.47
C ASN A 223 9.00 1.46 -15.15
N LEU A 224 9.01 2.53 -14.36
CA LEU A 224 9.18 3.88 -14.91
C LEU A 224 10.37 3.90 -15.89
N ARG A 225 10.13 4.23 -17.16
CA ARG A 225 11.06 4.09 -18.29
C ARG A 225 12.31 4.98 -18.26
N ALA A 226 12.64 5.57 -17.12
CA ALA A 226 13.95 6.15 -16.91
C ALA A 226 14.94 4.98 -16.75
N ARG A 227 15.76 4.74 -17.79
CA ARG A 227 16.91 3.84 -17.70
C ARG A 227 17.67 4.20 -16.42
N ASP A 228 17.82 3.25 -15.50
CA ASP A 228 18.43 3.36 -14.16
C ASP A 228 17.50 3.69 -12.96
N ALA A 229 16.17 3.75 -13.13
CA ALA A 229 15.22 4.14 -12.07
C ALA A 229 14.78 3.02 -11.08
N ILE A 230 15.70 2.18 -10.62
CA ILE A 230 15.41 1.26 -9.50
C ILE A 230 15.07 2.10 -8.25
N GLY A 231 13.89 1.88 -7.66
CA GLY A 231 13.47 2.56 -6.43
C GLY A 231 12.65 3.85 -6.62
N LEU A 232 12.44 4.32 -7.85
CA LEU A 232 11.64 5.52 -8.14
C LEU A 232 10.17 5.39 -7.68
N ARG A 233 9.63 4.17 -7.75
CA ARG A 233 8.33 3.81 -7.16
C ARG A 233 8.30 4.04 -5.64
N ALA A 234 9.33 3.59 -4.92
CA ALA A 234 9.42 3.78 -3.47
C ALA A 234 9.55 5.27 -3.11
N GLN A 235 10.29 6.05 -3.91
CA GLN A 235 10.39 7.50 -3.72
C GLN A 235 9.05 8.20 -3.98
N LEU A 236 8.35 7.83 -5.06
CA LEU A 236 7.03 8.38 -5.36
C LEU A 236 6.02 8.04 -4.25
N TYR A 237 6.05 6.80 -3.75
CA TYR A 237 5.26 6.39 -2.60
C TYR A 237 5.54 7.25 -1.36
N ARG A 238 6.83 7.45 -1.03
CA ARG A 238 7.24 8.29 0.09
C ARG A 238 6.71 9.71 -0.05
N TYR A 239 6.82 10.28 -1.24
CA TYR A 239 6.36 11.62 -1.56
C TYR A 239 4.84 11.79 -1.44
N CYS A 240 4.06 10.80 -1.89
CA CYS A 240 2.60 10.83 -1.74
C CYS A 240 2.16 10.66 -0.28
N HIS A 241 2.90 9.91 0.53
CA HIS A 241 2.49 9.49 1.88
C HIS A 241 3.17 10.22 3.03
N ASN A 242 3.90 11.32 2.77
CA ASN A 242 4.63 12.09 3.79
C ASN A 242 5.67 11.24 4.56
N ILE A 243 6.41 10.39 3.85
CA ILE A 243 7.40 9.51 4.46
C ILE A 243 8.80 10.11 4.24
N GLY A 244 9.62 10.12 5.28
CA GLY A 244 10.98 10.65 5.20
C GLY A 244 11.07 12.16 5.02
N GLY A 245 9.99 12.89 5.30
CA GLY A 245 9.92 14.35 5.17
C GLY A 245 9.67 14.84 3.74
N GLU A 246 9.44 13.93 2.80
CA GLU A 246 9.01 14.24 1.43
C GLU A 246 7.49 14.18 1.37
N TRP A 247 6.84 15.27 0.96
CA TRP A 247 5.38 15.32 0.92
C TRP A 247 4.87 16.20 -0.22
N ILE A 248 4.11 15.60 -1.11
CA ILE A 248 3.51 16.29 -2.25
C ILE A 248 2.63 17.46 -1.82
N LYS A 249 1.83 17.31 -0.75
CA LYS A 249 0.98 18.42 -0.25
C LYS A 249 1.82 19.59 0.23
N LYS A 250 2.99 19.37 0.83
CA LYS A 250 3.88 20.46 1.27
C LYS A 250 4.34 21.31 0.09
N ASP A 251 4.76 20.65 -0.99
CA ASP A 251 5.20 21.32 -2.21
C ASP A 251 4.05 22.05 -2.90
N LEU A 252 2.87 21.42 -2.96
CA LEU A 252 1.68 22.05 -3.52
C LEU A 252 1.20 23.23 -2.67
N ILE A 253 1.27 23.17 -1.34
CA ILE A 253 0.95 24.31 -0.46
C ILE A 253 1.91 25.48 -0.75
N ALA A 254 3.20 25.20 -0.95
CA ALA A 254 4.17 26.24 -1.30
C ALA A 254 3.89 26.88 -2.67
N LEU A 255 3.34 26.13 -3.62
CA LEU A 255 3.03 26.61 -4.98
C LEU A 255 1.68 27.32 -5.08
N PHE A 256 0.65 26.77 -4.46
CA PHE A 256 -0.74 27.18 -4.62
C PHE A 256 -1.26 27.98 -3.43
N GLY A 257 -0.54 28.00 -2.30
CA GLY A 257 -1.06 28.49 -1.04
C GLY A 257 -1.72 27.35 -0.25
N GLY A 258 -2.03 27.62 1.01
CA GLY A 258 -2.66 26.65 1.92
C GLY A 258 -4.04 27.12 2.37
N ARG A 259 -4.96 26.17 2.50
CA ARG A 259 -6.28 26.33 3.11
C ARG A 259 -6.49 25.33 4.23
N GLU A 260 -7.40 25.63 5.14
CA GLU A 260 -7.79 24.69 6.20
C GLU A 260 -8.73 23.62 5.61
N GLY A 261 -8.31 22.37 5.66
CA GLY A 261 -9.09 21.22 5.22
C GLY A 261 -10.17 20.81 6.23
N PRO A 262 -11.04 19.86 5.87
CA PRO A 262 -12.21 19.46 6.68
C PRO A 262 -11.86 18.87 8.07
N TYR A 263 -10.60 18.48 8.27
CA TYR A 263 -10.09 17.94 9.53
C TYR A 263 -9.10 18.88 10.24
N GLY A 264 -9.09 20.18 9.90
CA GLY A 264 -8.26 21.20 10.56
C GLY A 264 -6.76 21.14 10.23
N HIS A 265 -6.37 20.34 9.23
CA HIS A 265 -5.01 20.31 8.71
C HIS A 265 -4.90 21.21 7.47
N GLN A 266 -3.68 21.69 7.16
CA GLN A 266 -3.48 22.44 5.93
C GLN A 266 -3.50 21.54 4.70
N GLU A 267 -4.20 21.99 3.67
CA GLU A 267 -4.28 21.41 2.34
C GLU A 267 -3.89 22.47 1.31
N PRO A 268 -3.37 22.08 0.13
CA PRO A 268 -3.12 23.05 -0.94
C PRO A 268 -4.42 23.73 -1.36
N ASP A 269 -4.35 25.03 -1.64
CA ASP A 269 -5.48 25.79 -2.19
C ASP A 269 -5.62 25.48 -3.69
N LEU A 270 -6.19 24.31 -3.96
CA LEU A 270 -6.27 23.71 -5.28
C LEU A 270 -7.58 22.91 -5.41
N ASP A 271 -8.44 23.35 -6.32
CA ASP A 271 -9.78 22.77 -6.54
C ASP A 271 -9.88 21.88 -7.79
N ASP A 272 -8.94 22.02 -8.73
CA ASP A 272 -8.89 21.22 -9.95
C ASP A 272 -7.45 20.90 -10.36
N ASP A 273 -7.32 19.91 -11.24
CA ASP A 273 -6.07 19.49 -11.86
C ASP A 273 -6.04 19.82 -13.36
N GLY A 274 -6.57 21.00 -13.72
CA GLY A 274 -6.58 21.50 -15.09
C GLY A 274 -5.18 21.79 -15.63
N ALA A 275 -5.10 22.08 -16.93
CA ALA A 275 -3.83 22.26 -17.64
C ALA A 275 -2.91 23.33 -17.01
N GLU A 276 -3.48 24.42 -16.47
CA GLU A 276 -2.72 25.47 -15.78
C GLU A 276 -2.09 24.95 -14.47
N ALA A 277 -2.86 24.23 -13.66
CA ALA A 277 -2.38 23.64 -12.43
C ALA A 277 -1.29 22.59 -12.71
N VAL A 278 -1.48 21.74 -13.72
CA VAL A 278 -0.48 20.78 -14.18
C VAL A 278 0.80 21.48 -14.64
N ALA A 279 0.70 22.55 -15.43
CA ALA A 279 1.86 23.30 -15.89
C ALA A 279 2.63 23.94 -14.73
N LYS A 280 1.91 24.50 -13.75
CA LYS A 280 2.51 25.13 -12.57
C LYS A 280 3.18 24.11 -11.64
N ALA A 281 2.56 22.96 -11.40
CA ALA A 281 3.13 21.89 -10.58
C ALA A 281 4.29 21.15 -11.27
N SER A 282 4.26 21.09 -12.61
CA SER A 282 5.23 20.33 -13.41
C SER A 282 6.68 20.66 -13.12
N ALA A 283 7.02 21.95 -12.96
CA ALA A 283 8.39 22.36 -12.70
C ALA A 283 8.92 21.81 -11.36
N ARG A 284 8.05 21.76 -10.34
CA ARG A 284 8.39 21.23 -9.02
C ARG A 284 8.51 19.71 -9.04
N PHE A 285 7.59 19.03 -9.72
CA PHE A 285 7.68 17.59 -9.92
C PHE A 285 8.95 17.21 -10.70
N ASP A 286 9.32 17.98 -11.73
CA ASP A 286 10.57 17.77 -12.47
C ASP A 286 11.81 17.90 -11.59
N GLU A 287 11.84 18.90 -10.72
CA GLU A 287 12.92 19.10 -9.75
C GLU A 287 13.04 17.90 -8.80
N GLN A 288 11.92 17.49 -8.21
CA GLN A 288 11.87 16.38 -7.27
C GLN A 288 12.28 15.06 -7.95
N PHE A 289 11.80 14.80 -9.16
CA PHE A 289 12.13 13.58 -9.91
C PHE A 289 13.60 13.54 -10.33
N LYS A 290 14.17 14.67 -10.76
CA LYS A 290 15.60 14.77 -11.06
C LYS A 290 16.45 14.44 -9.85
N ARG A 291 16.04 14.85 -8.65
CA ARG A 291 16.72 14.54 -7.39
C ARG A 291 16.68 13.05 -7.04
N TRP A 292 15.62 12.34 -7.40
CA TRP A 292 15.54 10.89 -7.20
C TRP A 292 16.41 10.09 -8.16
N LEU A 293 16.73 10.66 -9.33
CA LEU A 293 17.55 10.04 -10.36
C LEU A 293 19.06 10.34 -10.22
N SER A 294 19.46 11.19 -9.26
CA SER A 294 20.85 11.62 -9.01
C SER A 294 21.46 10.92 -7.80
#